data_AF-A0A7V2Y4X3-F1
#
_entry.id   AF-A0A7V2Y4X3-F1
#
_cell.length_a   1.000
_cell.length_b   1.000
_cell.length_c   1.000
_cell.angle_alpha   90.00
_cell.angle_beta   90.00
_cell.angle_gamma   90.00
#
_symmetry.space_group_name_H-M   'P 1'
#
loop_
_entity.id
_entity.type
_entity.pdbx_description
1 polymer ?
#
loop_
_entity_poly.entity_id
_entity_poly.type
_entity_poly.pdbx_seq_one_letter_code
_entity_poly.pdbx_strand_id
1 'polypeptide(L)'
;MAVNLMSTLKGSLLEGFFPAGWDLAVLDEICSRPPESITQRERWWNKKFEPIACESLADFDMMMGHEIALEIANAKKTGTPIVFILPVGPMGMYRWAVYFLKEWKCECRHVHGFNMDEWSDPKGATLPANDPGAFQNAMEGAFYGPLGALTVPKAQRHFATKTELPAYSGRIAALRKKGARLVTVFGIGRVCHIAFWEPHFAAEFKTLKEWKSQEFRLGARLHPLTIEQNAITSFKSRTTLVPTTANTIGPGLFLKSDRIIGGADGALGRGMMWQGMSLWATLHHEPTPWIPSTFMPTLAGRLFFLKELAGPLVAECN
;
A
#
# COMPACT_ATOMS: atom_id res chain seq x y z
N MET A 1 -25.40 -11.18 26.48
CA MET A 1 -24.16 -11.02 25.68
C MET A 1 -24.53 -10.32 24.38
N ALA A 2 -23.75 -9.35 23.92
CA ALA A 2 -23.99 -8.71 22.62
C ALA A 2 -23.82 -9.76 21.49
N VAL A 3 -24.65 -9.70 20.46
CA VAL A 3 -24.54 -10.59 19.29
C VAL A 3 -23.58 -9.94 18.31
N ASN A 4 -22.36 -10.48 18.25
CA ASN A 4 -21.29 -10.00 17.38
C ASN A 4 -20.34 -11.14 17.00
N LEU A 5 -19.34 -10.83 16.16
CA LEU A 5 -18.35 -11.80 15.69
C LEU A 5 -17.68 -12.57 16.83
N MET A 6 -17.29 -11.88 17.91
CA MET A 6 -16.62 -12.52 19.05
C MET A 6 -17.49 -13.59 19.72
N SER A 7 -18.80 -13.35 19.81
CA SER A 7 -19.77 -14.29 20.40
C SER A 7 -20.18 -15.44 19.46
N THR A 8 -20.08 -15.25 18.13
CA THR A 8 -20.59 -16.21 17.14
C THR A 8 -19.52 -16.89 16.29
N LEU A 9 -18.23 -16.55 16.46
CA LEU A 9 -17.14 -17.09 15.63
C LEU A 9 -17.01 -18.61 15.78
N LYS A 10 -17.07 -19.11 17.01
CA LYS A 10 -16.91 -20.55 17.31
C LYS A 10 -18.04 -21.36 16.67
N GLY A 11 -17.69 -22.37 15.87
CA GLY A 11 -18.62 -23.21 15.12
C GLY A 11 -19.15 -22.58 13.83
N SER A 12 -18.71 -21.37 13.47
CA SER A 12 -19.04 -20.75 12.19
C SER A 12 -18.05 -21.16 11.09
N LEU A 13 -18.40 -20.88 9.83
CA LEU A 13 -17.49 -21.06 8.69
C LEU A 13 -16.28 -20.10 8.69
N LEU A 14 -16.25 -19.13 9.60
CA LEU A 14 -15.12 -18.21 9.78
C LEU A 14 -14.10 -18.71 10.81
N GLU A 15 -14.34 -19.84 11.48
CA GLU A 15 -13.37 -20.40 12.42
C GLU A 15 -12.06 -20.76 11.67
N GLY A 16 -10.95 -20.14 12.08
CA GLY A 16 -9.65 -20.27 11.39
C GLY A 16 -9.48 -19.42 10.12
N PHE A 17 -10.44 -18.54 9.79
CA PHE A 17 -10.38 -17.70 8.60
C PHE A 17 -9.45 -16.50 8.72
N PHE A 18 -9.37 -15.86 9.89
CA PHE A 18 -8.52 -14.68 10.10
C PHE A 18 -7.04 -15.08 10.29
N PRO A 19 -6.09 -14.16 10.01
CA PRO A 19 -4.67 -14.43 10.29
C PRO A 19 -4.46 -14.89 11.74
N ALA A 20 -3.74 -16.00 11.91
CA ALA A 20 -3.63 -16.67 13.21
C ALA A 20 -3.01 -15.80 14.33
N GLY A 21 -2.22 -14.79 13.98
CA GLY A 21 -1.65 -13.85 14.96
C GLY A 21 -2.47 -12.58 15.17
N TRP A 22 -3.70 -12.49 14.66
CA TRP A 22 -4.60 -11.39 14.99
C TRP A 22 -5.30 -11.65 16.33
N ASP A 23 -5.17 -10.69 17.24
CA ASP A 23 -6.01 -10.61 18.42
C ASP A 23 -7.25 -9.77 18.09
N LEU A 24 -8.38 -10.44 17.89
CA LEU A 24 -9.63 -9.78 17.51
C LEU A 24 -10.20 -8.89 18.62
N ALA A 25 -9.91 -9.18 19.89
CA ALA A 25 -10.35 -8.34 21.00
C ALA A 25 -9.58 -7.02 21.03
N VAL A 26 -8.26 -7.07 20.78
CA VAL A 26 -7.42 -5.86 20.67
C VAL A 26 -7.83 -5.03 19.45
N LEU A 27 -8.12 -5.66 18.31
CA LEU A 27 -8.60 -4.94 17.13
C LEU A 27 -9.96 -4.28 17.37
N ASP A 28 -10.89 -4.96 18.05
CA ASP A 28 -12.18 -4.40 18.45
C ASP A 28 -12.01 -3.19 19.39
N GLU A 29 -11.15 -3.31 20.41
CA GLU A 29 -10.83 -2.20 21.33
C GLU A 29 -10.26 -0.99 20.57
N ILE A 30 -9.33 -1.22 19.64
CA ILE A 30 -8.77 -0.15 18.80
C ILE A 30 -9.87 0.51 17.95
N CYS A 31 -10.74 -0.26 17.32
CA CYS A 31 -11.82 0.26 16.46
C CYS A 31 -12.94 0.93 17.25
N SER A 32 -13.04 0.66 18.55
CA SER A 32 -14.02 1.28 19.46
C SER A 32 -13.65 2.69 19.92
N ARG A 33 -12.42 3.13 19.63
CA ARG A 33 -11.91 4.43 20.04
C ARG A 33 -12.70 5.58 19.37
N PRO A 34 -12.82 6.75 20.03
CA PRO A 34 -13.50 7.90 19.45
C PRO A 34 -12.85 8.36 18.14
N PRO A 35 -13.62 8.66 17.07
CA PRO A 35 -13.07 9.05 15.75
C PRO A 35 -12.02 10.16 15.80
N GLU A 36 -12.22 11.15 16.68
CA GLU A 36 -11.31 12.28 16.89
C GLU A 36 -9.93 11.86 17.44
N SER A 37 -9.79 10.64 17.97
CA SER A 37 -8.51 10.14 18.46
C SER A 37 -7.64 9.52 17.39
N ILE A 38 -8.10 9.36 16.14
CA ILE A 38 -7.36 8.64 15.10
C ILE A 38 -5.99 9.26 14.76
N THR A 39 -5.85 10.57 14.95
CA THR A 39 -4.58 11.28 14.73
C THR A 39 -3.74 11.41 15.99
N GLN A 40 -4.22 10.89 17.13
CA GLN A 40 -3.45 10.88 18.37
C GLN A 40 -2.26 9.96 18.23
N ARG A 41 -1.10 10.52 18.53
CA ARG A 41 0.19 9.90 18.27
C ARG A 41 0.47 8.76 19.26
N GLU A 42 0.81 7.61 18.72
CA GLU A 42 1.36 6.50 19.51
C GLU A 42 2.88 6.60 19.71
N ARG A 43 3.39 5.94 20.76
CA ARG A 43 4.82 6.00 21.15
C ARG A 43 5.78 5.52 20.06
N TRP A 44 5.33 4.62 19.18
CA TRP A 44 6.15 4.02 18.11
C TRP A 44 6.13 4.82 16.80
N TRP A 45 5.32 5.86 16.68
CA TRP A 45 5.30 6.66 15.46
C TRP A 45 6.63 7.38 15.25
N ASN A 46 7.03 7.62 14.01
CA ASN A 46 8.15 8.51 13.71
C ASN A 46 7.77 9.94 14.08
N LYS A 47 8.67 10.75 14.64
CA LYS A 47 8.38 12.17 14.96
C LYS A 47 7.96 13.00 13.75
N LYS A 48 8.33 12.57 12.54
CA LYS A 48 8.01 13.19 11.26
C LYS A 48 6.93 12.40 10.48
N PHE A 49 6.16 11.55 11.16
CA PHE A 49 4.99 10.89 10.60
C PHE A 49 3.73 11.70 10.92
N GLU A 50 2.90 11.94 9.91
CA GLU A 50 1.66 12.71 10.02
C GLU A 50 0.50 11.97 9.32
N PRO A 51 -0.55 11.55 10.06
CA PRO A 51 -1.81 11.14 9.44
C PRO A 51 -2.64 12.39 9.07
N ILE A 52 -3.18 12.42 7.85
CA ILE A 52 -3.90 13.57 7.29
C ILE A 52 -5.29 13.12 6.85
N ALA A 53 -6.33 13.68 7.49
CA ALA A 53 -7.71 13.45 7.10
C ALA A 53 -8.05 14.29 5.84
N CYS A 54 -8.69 13.65 4.87
CA CYS A 54 -9.17 14.26 3.64
C CYS A 54 -10.71 14.29 3.66
N GLU A 55 -11.31 15.45 3.38
CA GLU A 55 -12.77 15.61 3.38
C GLU A 55 -13.43 14.91 2.18
N SER A 56 -12.69 14.75 1.08
CA SER A 56 -13.17 14.11 -0.14
C SER A 56 -12.11 13.26 -0.82
N LEU A 57 -12.54 12.36 -1.72
CA LEU A 57 -11.65 11.62 -2.60
C LEU A 57 -10.81 12.55 -3.50
N ALA A 58 -11.39 13.68 -3.93
CA ALA A 58 -10.66 14.67 -4.73
C ALA A 58 -9.49 15.29 -3.95
N ASP A 59 -9.70 15.63 -2.66
CA ASP A 59 -8.64 16.14 -1.80
C ASP A 59 -7.57 15.08 -1.55
N PHE A 60 -7.99 13.86 -1.25
CA PHE A 60 -7.11 12.71 -1.08
C PHE A 60 -6.19 12.49 -2.29
N ASP A 61 -6.78 12.38 -3.48
CA ASP A 61 -6.05 12.16 -4.72
C ASP A 61 -5.09 13.32 -5.02
N MET A 62 -5.55 14.57 -4.84
CA MET A 62 -4.73 15.76 -5.10
C MET A 62 -3.55 15.84 -4.13
N MET A 63 -3.79 15.66 -2.83
CA MET A 63 -2.76 15.81 -1.80
C MET A 63 -1.70 14.71 -1.92
N MET A 64 -2.10 13.46 -2.15
CA MET A 64 -1.14 12.38 -2.43
C MET A 64 -0.36 12.62 -3.71
N GLY A 65 -1.04 12.99 -4.81
CA GLY A 65 -0.37 13.26 -6.08
C GLY A 65 0.60 14.44 -5.99
N HIS A 66 0.25 15.46 -5.21
CA HIS A 66 1.12 16.59 -4.91
C HIS A 66 2.38 16.16 -4.15
N GLU A 67 2.28 15.32 -3.12
CA GLU A 67 3.45 14.81 -2.39
C GLU A 67 4.42 14.04 -3.30
N ILE A 68 3.89 13.22 -4.22
CA ILE A 68 4.71 12.49 -5.20
C ILE A 68 5.44 13.48 -6.12
N ALA A 69 4.71 14.43 -6.71
CA ALA A 69 5.27 15.43 -7.61
C ALA A 69 6.32 16.31 -6.90
N LEU A 70 6.05 16.69 -5.65
CA LEU A 70 6.93 17.52 -4.84
C LEU A 70 8.26 16.81 -4.54
N GLU A 71 8.22 15.53 -4.18
CA GLU A 71 9.44 14.72 -3.98
C GLU A 71 10.28 14.61 -5.26
N ILE A 72 9.63 14.42 -6.42
CA ILE A 72 10.31 14.40 -7.73
C ILE A 72 10.95 15.77 -8.04
N ALA A 73 10.22 16.86 -7.85
CA ALA A 73 10.69 18.22 -8.14
C ALA A 73 11.83 18.63 -7.21
N ASN A 74 11.74 18.28 -5.92
CA ASN A 74 12.80 18.54 -4.95
C ASN A 74 14.08 17.77 -5.30
N ALA A 75 13.97 16.49 -5.66
CA ALA A 75 15.12 15.69 -6.10
C ALA A 75 15.79 16.28 -7.36
N LYS A 76 14.99 16.82 -8.28
CA LYS A 76 15.51 17.54 -9.46
C LYS A 76 16.32 18.77 -9.04
N LYS A 77 15.75 19.58 -8.13
CA LYS A 77 16.38 20.80 -7.61
C LYS A 77 17.70 20.53 -6.90
N THR A 78 17.81 19.41 -6.19
CA THR A 78 19.04 19.00 -5.50
C THR A 78 20.02 18.24 -6.39
N GLY A 79 19.67 17.95 -7.65
CA GLY A 79 20.53 17.22 -8.59
C GLY A 79 20.76 15.75 -8.22
N THR A 80 19.88 15.16 -7.40
CA THR A 80 20.02 13.78 -6.90
C THR A 80 18.98 12.88 -7.54
N PRO A 81 19.33 11.65 -7.97
CA PRO A 81 18.33 10.68 -8.40
C PRO A 81 17.33 10.37 -7.28
N ILE A 82 16.12 9.97 -7.64
CA ILE A 82 15.10 9.55 -6.67
C ILE A 82 14.52 8.19 -7.07
N VAL A 83 14.36 7.33 -6.08
CA VAL A 83 13.78 6.00 -6.22
C VAL A 83 12.38 6.01 -5.61
N PHE A 84 11.39 5.60 -6.38
CA PHE A 84 10.04 5.35 -5.90
C PHE A 84 9.72 3.86 -5.93
N ILE A 85 9.21 3.36 -4.81
CA ILE A 85 8.39 2.15 -4.79
C ILE A 85 6.94 2.61 -4.96
N LEU A 86 6.26 2.11 -5.99
CA LEU A 86 4.95 2.60 -6.44
C LEU A 86 3.87 1.51 -6.38
N PRO A 87 2.66 1.81 -5.88
CA PRO A 87 1.52 0.90 -5.94
C PRO A 87 0.76 1.08 -7.26
N VAL A 88 -0.20 0.20 -7.52
CA VAL A 88 -1.31 0.56 -8.42
C VAL A 88 -2.41 1.26 -7.61
N GLY A 89 -2.96 0.67 -6.55
CA GLY A 89 -3.99 1.35 -5.73
C GLY A 89 -3.39 2.17 -4.57
N PRO A 90 -3.88 3.40 -4.28
CA PRO A 90 -4.92 4.18 -4.98
C PRO A 90 -4.44 4.79 -6.31
N MET A 91 -5.29 4.82 -7.35
CA MET A 91 -4.87 5.26 -8.70
C MET A 91 -5.07 6.76 -8.97
N GLY A 92 -6.02 7.42 -8.31
CA GLY A 92 -6.40 8.81 -8.61
C GLY A 92 -5.27 9.82 -8.37
N MET A 93 -4.37 9.52 -7.42
CA MET A 93 -3.17 10.31 -7.13
C MET A 93 -2.25 10.53 -8.34
N TYR A 94 -2.17 9.57 -9.27
CA TYR A 94 -1.28 9.69 -10.43
C TYR A 94 -1.70 10.79 -11.39
N ARG A 95 -3.02 11.01 -11.57
CA ARG A 95 -3.54 12.12 -12.38
C ARG A 95 -2.98 13.46 -11.88
N TRP A 96 -2.98 13.67 -10.57
CA TRP A 96 -2.51 14.90 -9.97
C TRP A 96 -0.99 15.03 -9.98
N ALA A 97 -0.26 13.94 -9.74
CA ALA A 97 1.19 13.94 -9.89
C ALA A 97 1.60 14.37 -11.31
N VAL A 98 0.93 13.82 -12.34
CA VAL A 98 1.16 14.22 -13.75
C VAL A 98 0.80 15.67 -13.99
N TYR A 99 -0.32 16.15 -13.46
CA TYR A 99 -0.75 17.55 -13.60
C TYR A 99 0.33 18.51 -13.07
N PHE A 100 0.78 18.33 -11.83
CA PHE A 100 1.80 19.20 -11.22
C PHE A 100 3.14 19.12 -11.94
N LEU A 101 3.61 17.92 -12.30
CA LEU A 101 4.89 17.77 -13.01
C LEU A 101 4.87 18.45 -14.38
N LYS A 102 3.73 18.43 -15.08
CA LYS A 102 3.56 19.15 -16.36
C LYS A 102 3.56 20.65 -16.15
N GLU A 103 2.77 21.14 -15.19
CA GLU A 103 2.67 22.57 -14.90
C GLU A 103 4.04 23.15 -14.55
N TRP A 104 4.84 22.42 -13.78
CA TRP A 104 6.19 22.81 -13.38
C TRP A 104 7.26 22.50 -14.43
N LYS A 105 6.89 21.89 -15.57
CA LYS A 105 7.80 21.43 -16.63
C LYS A 105 8.95 20.56 -16.08
N CYS A 106 8.63 19.73 -15.08
CA CYS A 106 9.59 18.90 -14.38
C CYS A 106 9.82 17.58 -15.13
N GLU A 107 10.85 17.52 -15.97
CA GLU A 107 11.27 16.26 -16.59
C GLU A 107 11.75 15.24 -15.52
N CYS A 108 11.33 13.98 -15.67
CA CYS A 108 11.56 12.89 -14.72
C CYS A 108 12.73 11.98 -15.09
N ARG A 109 13.76 12.49 -15.77
CA ARG A 109 14.94 11.70 -16.18
C ARG A 109 15.74 11.14 -15.00
N HIS A 110 15.68 11.78 -13.84
CA HIS A 110 16.34 11.39 -12.60
C HIS A 110 15.50 10.44 -11.72
N VAL A 111 14.28 10.09 -12.14
CA VAL A 111 13.34 9.27 -11.36
C VAL A 111 13.48 7.79 -11.74
N HIS A 112 13.51 6.91 -10.76
CA HIS A 112 13.46 5.46 -10.95
C HIS A 112 12.23 4.89 -10.27
N GLY A 113 11.35 4.22 -11.02
CA GLY A 113 10.13 3.61 -10.51
C GLY A 113 10.26 2.09 -10.38
N PHE A 114 9.81 1.55 -9.25
CA PHE A 114 9.75 0.13 -8.96
C PHE A 114 8.33 -0.19 -8.47
N ASN A 115 7.54 -0.88 -9.28
CA ASN A 115 6.20 -1.30 -8.87
C ASN A 115 6.27 -2.38 -7.80
N MET A 116 5.46 -2.23 -6.75
CA MET A 116 5.59 -3.07 -5.54
C MET A 116 5.11 -4.51 -5.72
N ASP A 117 4.26 -4.78 -6.71
CA ASP A 117 3.65 -6.08 -6.95
C ASP A 117 3.19 -6.24 -8.39
N GLU A 118 2.76 -7.46 -8.74
CA GLU A 118 2.10 -7.82 -10.00
C GLU A 118 1.33 -9.14 -9.80
N TRP A 119 0.18 -9.29 -10.43
CA TRP A 119 -0.56 -10.56 -10.42
C TRP A 119 0.27 -11.67 -11.07
N SER A 120 0.21 -12.88 -10.52
CA SER A 120 0.99 -14.00 -11.05
C SER A 120 0.31 -15.35 -10.88
N ASP A 121 0.81 -16.35 -11.60
CA ASP A 121 0.60 -17.75 -11.25
C ASP A 121 1.43 -18.14 -9.99
N PRO A 122 1.25 -19.37 -9.44
CA PRO A 122 2.04 -19.83 -8.30
C PRO A 122 3.55 -19.98 -8.56
N LYS A 123 4.00 -19.90 -9.81
CA LYS A 123 5.42 -19.94 -10.21
C LYS A 123 5.98 -18.54 -10.50
N GLY A 124 5.19 -17.50 -10.25
CA GLY A 124 5.54 -16.10 -10.44
C GLY A 124 5.44 -15.58 -11.89
N ALA A 125 4.91 -16.36 -12.84
CA ALA A 125 4.67 -15.87 -14.19
C ALA A 125 3.52 -14.85 -14.18
N THR A 126 3.78 -13.65 -14.70
CA THR A 126 2.85 -12.51 -14.64
C THR A 126 2.03 -12.38 -15.93
N LEU A 127 0.98 -11.56 -15.86
CA LEU A 127 0.22 -11.17 -17.05
C LEU A 127 1.12 -10.46 -18.09
N PRO A 128 0.77 -10.54 -19.39
CA PRO A 128 1.39 -9.70 -20.41
C PRO A 128 1.27 -8.21 -20.07
N ALA A 129 2.28 -7.41 -20.42
CA ALA A 129 2.37 -6.00 -20.05
C ALA A 129 1.19 -5.13 -20.55
N ASN A 130 0.48 -5.54 -21.60
CA ASN A 130 -0.66 -4.85 -22.18
C ASN A 130 -2.01 -5.43 -21.74
N ASP A 131 -2.01 -6.45 -20.88
CA ASP A 131 -3.24 -7.02 -20.32
C ASP A 131 -3.97 -5.95 -19.47
N PRO A 132 -5.31 -5.82 -19.55
CA PRO A 132 -6.06 -4.86 -18.74
C PRO A 132 -5.88 -5.03 -17.22
N GLY A 133 -5.57 -6.24 -16.75
CA GLY A 133 -5.30 -6.53 -15.35
C GLY A 133 -3.85 -6.34 -14.93
N ALA A 134 -2.92 -6.15 -15.87
CA ALA A 134 -1.50 -5.99 -15.56
C ALA A 134 -1.21 -4.62 -14.93
N PHE A 135 -0.43 -4.63 -13.86
CA PHE A 135 -0.03 -3.41 -13.16
C PHE A 135 0.90 -2.55 -14.01
N GLN A 136 1.69 -3.19 -14.88
CA GLN A 136 2.45 -2.47 -15.90
C GLN A 136 1.55 -1.64 -16.82
N ASN A 137 0.46 -2.21 -17.32
CA ASN A 137 -0.49 -1.50 -18.19
C ASN A 137 -1.12 -0.31 -17.45
N ALA A 138 -1.54 -0.52 -16.20
CA ALA A 138 -2.12 0.52 -15.37
C ALA A 138 -1.17 1.71 -15.17
N MET A 139 0.09 1.46 -14.85
CA MET A 139 1.08 2.52 -14.63
C MET A 139 1.49 3.25 -15.90
N GLU A 140 1.59 2.53 -17.02
CA GLU A 140 1.82 3.16 -18.33
C GLU A 140 0.65 4.08 -18.71
N GLY A 141 -0.59 3.69 -18.42
CA GLY A 141 -1.78 4.50 -18.68
C GLY A 141 -1.97 5.69 -17.73
N ALA A 142 -1.62 5.54 -16.45
CA ALA A 142 -1.94 6.53 -15.42
C ALA A 142 -0.83 7.54 -15.12
N PHE A 143 0.44 7.11 -15.20
CA PHE A 143 1.57 7.94 -14.79
C PHE A 143 2.58 8.14 -15.92
N TYR A 144 3.18 7.06 -16.43
CA TYR A 144 4.30 7.17 -17.34
C TYR A 144 3.92 7.70 -18.73
N GLY A 145 2.86 7.17 -19.34
CA GLY A 145 2.38 7.61 -20.66
C GLY A 145 1.92 9.07 -20.65
N PRO A 146 1.02 9.48 -19.74
CA PRO A 146 0.52 10.84 -19.69
C PRO A 146 1.59 11.93 -19.53
N LEU A 147 2.74 11.64 -18.91
CA LEU A 147 3.87 12.59 -18.81
C LEU A 147 4.49 12.98 -20.17
N GLY A 148 4.32 12.17 -21.22
CA GLY A 148 4.84 12.46 -22.56
C GLY A 148 6.36 12.66 -22.56
N ALA A 149 6.85 13.78 -23.12
CA ALA A 149 8.28 14.08 -23.18
C ALA A 149 8.95 14.27 -21.80
N LEU A 150 8.17 14.54 -20.74
CA LEU A 150 8.67 14.69 -19.37
C LEU A 150 8.82 13.35 -18.64
N THR A 151 8.46 12.23 -19.28
CA THR A 151 8.31 10.94 -18.62
C THR A 151 9.61 10.36 -18.08
N VAL A 152 9.46 9.42 -17.14
CA VAL A 152 10.52 8.54 -16.65
C VAL A 152 11.04 7.69 -17.82
N PRO A 153 12.36 7.57 -18.07
CA PRO A 153 12.90 6.71 -19.12
C PRO A 153 12.49 5.25 -18.94
N LYS A 154 12.18 4.52 -20.02
CA LYS A 154 11.74 3.11 -19.96
C LYS A 154 12.70 2.20 -19.17
N ALA A 155 14.01 2.42 -19.31
CA ALA A 155 15.03 1.64 -18.59
C ALA A 155 15.03 1.87 -17.06
N GLN A 156 14.29 2.85 -16.56
CA GLN A 156 14.15 3.23 -15.15
C GLN A 156 12.77 2.88 -14.60
N ARG A 157 11.95 2.15 -15.36
CA ARG A 157 10.63 1.64 -14.95
C ARG A 157 10.74 0.15 -14.76
N HIS A 158 10.53 -0.30 -13.54
CA HIS A 158 10.68 -1.68 -13.14
C HIS A 158 9.34 -2.22 -12.63
N PHE A 159 8.98 -3.43 -13.04
CA PHE A 159 7.73 -4.09 -12.66
C PHE A 159 8.01 -5.43 -11.96
N ALA A 160 7.11 -5.89 -11.08
CA ALA A 160 7.35 -7.02 -10.21
C ALA A 160 7.21 -8.36 -10.95
N THR A 161 7.88 -8.49 -12.09
CA THR A 161 7.90 -9.69 -12.92
C THR A 161 8.83 -10.74 -12.32
N LYS A 162 8.64 -11.99 -12.73
CA LYS A 162 9.47 -13.14 -12.31
C LYS A 162 10.98 -12.88 -12.42
N THR A 163 11.39 -12.21 -13.48
CA THR A 163 12.79 -12.00 -13.83
C THR A 163 13.33 -10.70 -13.25
N GLU A 164 12.49 -9.68 -13.09
CA GLU A 164 12.94 -8.36 -12.68
C GLU A 164 12.91 -8.16 -11.16
N LEU A 165 11.88 -8.67 -10.47
CA LEU A 165 11.70 -8.50 -9.03
C LEU A 165 12.92 -8.97 -8.20
N PRO A 166 13.57 -10.12 -8.50
CA PRO A 166 14.77 -10.54 -7.77
C PRO A 166 15.94 -9.56 -7.87
N ALA A 167 15.98 -8.70 -8.90
CA ALA A 167 17.03 -7.71 -9.10
C ALA A 167 16.76 -6.38 -8.38
N TYR A 168 15.58 -6.17 -7.79
CA TYR A 168 15.18 -4.89 -7.20
C TYR A 168 16.14 -4.40 -6.13
N SER A 169 16.47 -5.26 -5.16
CA SER A 169 17.34 -4.88 -4.04
C SER A 169 18.70 -4.37 -4.51
N GLY A 170 19.35 -5.09 -5.42
CA GLY A 170 20.64 -4.70 -6.00
C GLY A 170 20.57 -3.38 -6.76
N ARG A 171 19.52 -3.18 -7.57
CA ARG A 171 19.31 -1.94 -8.34
C ARG A 171 19.05 -0.74 -7.43
N ILE A 172 18.15 -0.89 -6.45
CA ILE A 172 17.85 0.15 -5.46
C ILE A 172 19.11 0.48 -4.66
N ALA A 173 19.85 -0.53 -4.18
CA ALA A 173 21.10 -0.32 -3.44
C ALA A 173 22.16 0.43 -4.28
N ALA A 174 22.30 0.11 -5.56
CA ALA A 174 23.22 0.81 -6.47
C ALA A 174 22.84 2.28 -6.67
N LEU A 175 21.55 2.60 -6.75
CA LEU A 175 21.06 3.97 -6.82
C LEU A 175 21.28 4.71 -5.50
N ARG A 176 20.99 4.07 -4.36
CA ARG A 176 21.22 4.66 -3.04
C ARG A 176 22.69 4.97 -2.78
N LYS A 177 23.62 4.14 -3.25
CA LYS A 177 25.07 4.42 -3.20
C LYS A 177 25.46 5.70 -3.96
N LYS A 178 24.66 6.12 -4.94
CA LYS A 178 24.81 7.38 -5.69
C LYS A 178 24.05 8.55 -5.04
N GLY A 179 23.61 8.40 -3.80
CA GLY A 179 22.87 9.43 -3.06
C GLY A 179 21.38 9.46 -3.35
N ALA A 180 20.82 8.44 -4.05
CA ALA A 180 19.40 8.44 -4.33
C ALA A 180 18.56 8.26 -3.06
N ARG A 181 17.54 9.11 -2.91
CA ARG A 181 16.53 8.98 -1.85
C ARG A 181 15.52 7.90 -2.24
N LEU A 182 15.10 7.07 -1.28
CA LEU A 182 14.05 6.06 -1.46
C LEU A 182 12.74 6.55 -0.85
N VAL A 183 11.69 6.63 -1.66
CA VAL A 183 10.33 6.97 -1.26
C VAL A 183 9.41 5.80 -1.55
N THR A 184 8.65 5.35 -0.55
CA THR A 184 7.59 4.35 -0.76
C THR A 184 6.24 5.03 -0.75
N VAL A 185 5.54 4.92 -1.89
CA VAL A 185 4.12 5.23 -1.97
C VAL A 185 3.35 3.93 -1.71
N PHE A 186 2.26 3.96 -0.95
CA PHE A 186 1.53 2.74 -0.60
C PHE A 186 0.05 2.96 -0.30
N GLY A 187 -0.75 1.90 -0.46
CA GLY A 187 -2.08 1.76 0.13
C GLY A 187 -2.07 0.70 1.24
N ILE A 188 -3.16 0.62 2.01
CA ILE A 188 -3.36 -0.37 3.08
C ILE A 188 -4.39 -1.42 2.65
N GLY A 189 -4.02 -2.69 2.70
CA GLY A 189 -4.96 -3.78 2.41
C GLY A 189 -6.03 -4.01 3.47
N ARG A 190 -7.11 -4.71 3.12
CA ARG A 190 -8.19 -5.11 4.05
C ARG A 190 -7.67 -5.99 5.18
N VAL A 191 -6.69 -6.84 4.88
CA VAL A 191 -5.97 -7.65 5.87
C VAL A 191 -4.68 -6.98 6.33
N CYS A 192 -4.62 -5.65 6.31
CA CYS A 192 -3.51 -4.82 6.82
C CYS A 192 -2.14 -5.08 6.16
N HIS A 193 -2.15 -5.54 4.91
CA HIS A 193 -0.94 -5.77 4.12
C HIS A 193 -0.41 -4.47 3.49
N ILE A 194 0.86 -4.51 3.06
CA ILE A 194 1.51 -3.51 2.19
C ILE A 194 1.99 -4.26 0.95
N ALA A 195 1.74 -3.72 -0.26
CA ALA A 195 1.82 -4.52 -1.49
C ALA A 195 0.96 -5.80 -1.36
N PHE A 196 1.42 -6.97 -1.76
CA PHE A 196 0.83 -8.26 -1.34
C PHE A 196 1.63 -8.96 -0.23
N TRP A 197 2.35 -8.20 0.60
CA TRP A 197 3.01 -8.76 1.78
C TRP A 197 2.04 -8.86 2.96
N GLU A 198 1.45 -10.04 3.13
CA GLU A 198 0.32 -10.27 4.02
C GLU A 198 0.67 -10.84 5.41
N PRO A 199 -0.21 -10.66 6.41
CA PRO A 199 -0.01 -11.15 7.79
C PRO A 199 0.42 -12.60 7.95
N HIS A 200 -0.17 -13.51 7.17
CA HIS A 200 0.04 -14.94 7.39
C HIS A 200 1.49 -15.38 7.10
N PHE A 201 2.25 -14.58 6.35
CA PHE A 201 3.69 -14.80 6.16
C PHE A 201 4.49 -14.66 7.45
N ALA A 202 3.98 -13.97 8.47
CA ALA A 202 4.63 -13.88 9.77
C ALA A 202 4.90 -15.25 10.40
N ALA A 203 4.02 -16.22 10.17
CA ALA A 203 4.14 -17.59 10.68
C ALA A 203 5.44 -18.30 10.23
N GLU A 204 6.02 -17.86 9.12
CA GLU A 204 7.18 -18.51 8.49
C GLU A 204 8.51 -18.09 9.13
N PHE A 205 8.53 -17.06 9.96
CA PHE A 205 9.77 -16.46 10.48
C PHE A 205 9.84 -16.53 12.00
N LYS A 206 11.02 -16.87 12.52
CA LYS A 206 11.23 -17.01 13.96
C LYS A 206 11.46 -15.67 14.65
N THR A 207 11.95 -14.69 13.90
CA THR A 207 12.34 -13.38 14.45
C THR A 207 11.85 -12.23 13.58
N LEU A 208 11.61 -11.09 14.22
CA LEU A 208 11.28 -9.86 13.52
C LEU A 208 12.39 -9.42 12.56
N LYS A 209 13.67 -9.66 12.91
CA LYS A 209 14.81 -9.33 12.04
C LYS A 209 14.77 -10.10 10.73
N GLU A 210 14.48 -11.39 10.80
CA GLU A 210 14.36 -12.28 9.64
C GLU A 210 13.17 -11.90 8.75
N TRP A 211 12.02 -11.58 9.36
CA TRP A 211 10.86 -11.07 8.63
C TRP A 211 11.20 -9.75 7.92
N LYS A 212 11.83 -8.79 8.63
CA LYS A 212 12.24 -7.50 8.06
C LYS A 212 13.31 -7.61 6.99
N SER A 213 14.06 -8.71 6.89
CA SER A 213 15.05 -8.91 5.84
C SER A 213 14.49 -9.45 4.53
N GLN A 214 13.22 -9.87 4.50
CA GLN A 214 12.61 -10.45 3.30
C GLN A 214 12.37 -9.38 2.25
N GLU A 215 12.98 -9.54 1.07
CA GLU A 215 12.96 -8.51 0.03
C GLU A 215 11.81 -8.68 -0.96
N PHE A 216 11.39 -9.92 -1.23
CA PHE A 216 10.29 -10.21 -2.16
C PHE A 216 9.74 -11.64 -2.00
N ARG A 217 8.62 -11.93 -2.65
CA ARG A 217 8.07 -13.26 -2.91
C ARG A 217 7.58 -13.36 -4.36
N LEU A 218 7.77 -14.53 -4.98
CA LEU A 218 7.16 -14.88 -6.25
C LEU A 218 5.99 -15.83 -6.00
N GLY A 219 4.87 -15.66 -6.69
CA GLY A 219 3.71 -16.53 -6.54
C GLY A 219 3.19 -16.60 -5.09
N ALA A 220 3.26 -15.48 -4.36
CA ALA A 220 2.80 -15.34 -2.99
C ALA A 220 1.31 -15.70 -2.92
N ARG A 221 0.95 -16.68 -2.08
CA ARG A 221 -0.45 -17.06 -1.85
C ARG A 221 -1.15 -15.96 -1.08
N LEU A 222 -2.33 -15.55 -1.54
CA LEU A 222 -3.06 -14.44 -0.97
C LEU A 222 -4.19 -14.90 -0.07
N HIS A 223 -4.47 -14.11 0.95
CA HIS A 223 -5.53 -14.34 1.91
C HIS A 223 -6.89 -14.10 1.25
N PRO A 224 -7.94 -14.89 1.61
CA PRO A 224 -9.27 -14.71 1.04
C PRO A 224 -9.82 -13.28 1.17
N LEU A 225 -9.54 -12.58 2.28
CA LEU A 225 -9.91 -11.15 2.44
C LEU A 225 -9.33 -10.23 1.36
N THR A 226 -8.12 -10.50 0.87
CA THR A 226 -7.50 -9.74 -0.21
C THR A 226 -8.17 -10.06 -1.54
N ILE A 227 -8.54 -11.32 -1.77
CA ILE A 227 -9.27 -11.76 -2.95
C ILE A 227 -10.64 -11.08 -3.01
N GLU A 228 -11.39 -11.09 -1.90
CA GLU A 228 -12.71 -10.45 -1.81
C GLU A 228 -12.62 -8.92 -1.90
N GLN A 229 -11.60 -8.30 -1.32
CA GLN A 229 -11.35 -6.87 -1.54
C GLN A 229 -11.19 -6.58 -3.03
N ASN A 230 -10.30 -7.29 -3.73
CA ASN A 230 -10.03 -7.04 -5.14
C ASN A 230 -11.22 -7.40 -6.04
N ALA A 231 -12.01 -8.42 -5.69
CA ALA A 231 -13.26 -8.73 -6.36
C ALA A 231 -14.16 -7.48 -6.45
N ILE A 232 -14.27 -6.73 -5.36
CA ILE A 232 -15.07 -5.50 -5.28
C ILE A 232 -14.35 -4.33 -5.98
N THR A 233 -13.07 -4.08 -5.66
CA THR A 233 -12.39 -2.83 -6.02
C THR A 233 -11.79 -2.83 -7.43
N SER A 234 -11.51 -4.00 -8.00
CA SER A 234 -10.70 -4.12 -9.23
C SER A 234 -11.33 -5.02 -10.28
N PHE A 235 -12.16 -6.00 -9.87
CA PHE A 235 -12.74 -6.99 -10.77
C PHE A 235 -14.26 -6.92 -10.88
N LYS A 236 -14.87 -5.79 -10.47
CA LYS A 236 -16.31 -5.47 -10.66
C LYS A 236 -17.23 -6.60 -10.20
N SER A 237 -16.99 -7.14 -9.01
CA SER A 237 -17.70 -8.25 -8.39
C SER A 237 -17.61 -9.61 -9.12
N ARG A 238 -16.73 -9.74 -10.12
CA ARG A 238 -16.48 -11.03 -10.79
C ARG A 238 -15.30 -11.74 -10.14
N THR A 239 -15.54 -12.34 -8.97
CA THR A 239 -14.52 -13.05 -8.16
C THR A 239 -13.73 -14.09 -8.97
N THR A 240 -14.35 -14.72 -9.97
CA THR A 240 -13.69 -15.72 -10.84
C THR A 240 -12.55 -15.18 -11.71
N LEU A 241 -12.37 -13.85 -11.78
CA LEU A 241 -11.24 -13.23 -12.47
C LEU A 241 -10.07 -12.90 -11.54
N VAL A 242 -10.25 -12.96 -10.22
CA VAL A 242 -9.23 -12.53 -9.27
C VAL A 242 -8.14 -13.61 -9.15
N PRO A 243 -6.87 -13.32 -9.45
CA PRO A 243 -5.79 -14.27 -9.22
C PRO A 243 -5.60 -14.52 -7.72
N THR A 244 -5.28 -15.76 -7.34
CA THR A 244 -5.06 -16.14 -5.94
C THR A 244 -3.60 -16.08 -5.51
N THR A 245 -2.71 -15.68 -6.42
CA THR A 245 -1.28 -15.49 -6.19
C THR A 245 -0.77 -14.21 -6.84
N ALA A 246 0.31 -13.65 -6.27
CA ALA A 246 0.96 -12.48 -6.83
C ALA A 246 2.47 -12.48 -6.55
N ASN A 247 3.23 -11.75 -7.37
CA ASN A 247 4.58 -11.35 -7.01
C ASN A 247 4.51 -10.08 -6.16
N THR A 248 5.36 -9.97 -5.15
CA THR A 248 5.34 -8.82 -4.22
C THR A 248 6.71 -8.53 -3.66
N ILE A 249 7.00 -7.25 -3.44
CA ILE A 249 8.09 -6.84 -2.56
C ILE A 249 7.78 -7.23 -1.11
N GLY A 250 8.82 -7.27 -0.29
CA GLY A 250 8.74 -7.48 1.15
C GLY A 250 9.27 -6.30 1.96
N PRO A 251 9.18 -6.40 3.30
CA PRO A 251 9.60 -5.35 4.24
C PRO A 251 11.09 -5.01 4.12
N GLY A 252 11.91 -5.94 3.63
CA GLY A 252 13.32 -5.71 3.32
C GLY A 252 13.55 -4.66 2.23
N LEU A 253 12.53 -4.22 1.51
CA LEU A 253 12.61 -3.07 0.61
C LEU A 253 11.90 -1.84 1.20
N PHE A 254 10.60 -1.93 1.49
CA PHE A 254 9.81 -0.75 1.85
C PHE A 254 10.12 -0.18 3.25
N LEU A 255 10.69 -0.96 4.17
CA LEU A 255 11.11 -0.43 5.48
C LEU A 255 12.46 0.29 5.44
N LYS A 256 13.15 0.29 4.29
CA LYS A 256 14.41 1.02 4.10
C LYS A 256 14.20 2.46 3.61
N SER A 257 12.94 2.90 3.48
CA SER A 257 12.56 4.16 2.86
C SER A 257 12.88 5.38 3.71
N ASP A 258 13.35 6.44 3.05
CA ASP A 258 13.67 7.72 3.68
C ASP A 258 12.41 8.59 3.88
N ARG A 259 11.35 8.32 3.11
CA ARG A 259 10.01 8.87 3.29
C ARG A 259 8.95 7.90 2.82
N ILE A 260 7.78 7.96 3.43
CA ILE A 260 6.58 7.25 2.98
C ILE A 260 5.45 8.23 2.61
N ILE A 261 4.65 7.84 1.62
CA ILE A 261 3.40 8.52 1.21
C ILE A 261 2.31 7.46 1.15
N GLY A 262 1.48 7.39 2.18
CA GLY A 262 0.43 6.39 2.32
C GLY A 262 -0.95 6.92 1.97
N GLY A 263 -1.85 6.03 1.58
CA GLY A 263 -3.25 6.33 1.31
C GLY A 263 -4.22 5.27 1.85
N ALA A 264 -5.33 5.73 2.43
CA ALA A 264 -6.51 4.93 2.75
C ALA A 264 -7.81 5.61 2.27
N ASP A 265 -8.38 5.12 1.18
CA ASP A 265 -9.59 5.65 0.52
C ASP A 265 -10.72 4.63 0.40
N GLY A 266 -10.69 3.54 1.18
CA GLY A 266 -11.61 2.40 1.08
C GLY A 266 -13.02 2.64 1.61
N ALA A 267 -13.66 3.70 1.14
CA ALA A 267 -15.08 3.99 1.30
C ALA A 267 -15.82 3.71 -0.02
N LEU A 268 -17.07 3.23 0.09
CA LEU A 268 -17.91 2.84 -1.04
C LEU A 268 -19.12 3.77 -1.23
N GLY A 269 -19.21 4.83 -0.42
CA GLY A 269 -20.35 5.73 -0.34
C GLY A 269 -21.52 5.13 0.45
N ARG A 270 -22.55 5.95 0.70
CA ARG A 270 -23.73 5.57 1.52
C ARG A 270 -23.35 5.02 2.92
N GLY A 271 -22.30 5.55 3.54
CA GLY A 271 -21.80 5.08 4.84
C GLY A 271 -21.04 3.74 4.80
N MET A 272 -20.97 3.06 3.65
CA MET A 272 -20.26 1.79 3.52
C MET A 272 -18.77 2.00 3.36
N MET A 273 -17.97 1.19 4.06
CA MET A 273 -16.51 1.19 3.96
C MET A 273 -15.93 -0.20 4.23
N TRP A 274 -14.74 -0.46 3.71
CA TRP A 274 -14.00 -1.71 3.96
C TRP A 274 -12.68 -1.51 4.70
N GLN A 275 -12.21 -0.27 4.80
CA GLN A 275 -10.84 0.04 5.26
C GLN A 275 -10.76 0.72 6.64
N GLY A 276 -11.89 0.99 7.31
CA GLY A 276 -11.89 1.60 8.65
C GLY A 276 -11.02 0.82 9.64
N MET A 277 -11.31 -0.48 9.82
CA MET A 277 -10.56 -1.35 10.73
C MET A 277 -9.06 -1.43 10.38
N SER A 278 -8.71 -1.56 9.09
CA SER A 278 -7.30 -1.69 8.70
C SER A 278 -6.52 -0.38 8.83
N LEU A 279 -7.18 0.77 8.64
CA LEU A 279 -6.60 2.09 8.95
C LEU A 279 -6.32 2.23 10.45
N TRP A 280 -7.32 1.94 11.29
CA TRP A 280 -7.21 2.00 12.74
C TRP A 280 -6.13 1.06 13.29
N ALA A 281 -6.12 -0.19 12.82
CA ALA A 281 -5.07 -1.15 13.17
C ALA A 281 -3.68 -0.64 12.76
N THR A 282 -3.54 -0.08 11.56
CA THR A 282 -2.28 0.48 11.07
C THR A 282 -1.74 1.58 11.97
N LEU A 283 -2.60 2.49 12.42
CA LEU A 283 -2.22 3.65 13.21
C LEU A 283 -2.00 3.31 14.69
N HIS A 284 -2.87 2.47 15.27
CA HIS A 284 -2.99 2.33 16.73
C HIS A 284 -2.60 0.96 17.30
N HIS A 285 -2.23 -0.01 16.47
CA HIS A 285 -1.65 -1.26 16.95
C HIS A 285 -0.12 -1.17 17.03
N GLU A 286 0.50 -1.78 18.05
CA GLU A 286 1.96 -1.84 18.17
C GLU A 286 2.59 -2.60 16.98
N PRO A 287 3.75 -2.20 16.43
CA PRO A 287 4.29 -2.81 15.22
C PRO A 287 4.51 -4.32 15.32
N THR A 288 3.86 -5.09 14.44
CA THR A 288 3.90 -6.56 14.43
C THR A 288 3.92 -7.12 13.01
N PRO A 289 4.68 -8.20 12.74
CA PRO A 289 4.65 -8.91 11.45
C PRO A 289 3.26 -9.38 11.02
N TRP A 290 2.37 -9.62 11.99
CA TRP A 290 0.99 -10.05 11.76
C TRP A 290 0.06 -8.92 11.31
N ILE A 291 0.53 -7.67 11.32
CA ILE A 291 -0.19 -6.51 10.78
C ILE A 291 0.85 -5.65 10.05
N PRO A 292 1.34 -6.07 8.86
CA PRO A 292 2.50 -5.46 8.20
C PRO A 292 2.45 -3.94 8.07
N SER A 293 1.26 -3.36 7.87
CA SER A 293 1.06 -1.92 7.77
C SER A 293 1.44 -1.15 9.03
N THR A 294 1.42 -1.76 10.22
CA THR A 294 1.80 -1.12 11.51
C THR A 294 3.25 -0.65 11.56
N PHE A 295 4.11 -1.15 10.69
CA PHE A 295 5.48 -0.63 10.57
C PHE A 295 5.55 0.70 9.82
N MET A 296 4.55 1.06 9.01
CA MET A 296 4.59 2.27 8.19
C MET A 296 4.64 3.55 9.04
N PRO A 297 3.81 3.73 10.10
CA PRO A 297 3.92 4.90 10.98
C PRO A 297 5.26 5.06 11.70
N THR A 298 6.10 4.01 11.76
CA THR A 298 7.45 4.08 12.35
C THR A 298 8.46 4.82 11.45
N LEU A 299 8.09 5.08 10.19
CA LEU A 299 8.88 5.80 9.19
C LEU A 299 8.41 7.25 9.06
N ALA A 300 9.31 8.15 8.62
CA ALA A 300 8.94 9.54 8.35
C ALA A 300 8.07 9.63 7.10
N GLY A 301 7.04 10.48 7.09
CA GLY A 301 6.15 10.60 5.94
C GLY A 301 4.75 11.03 6.29
N ARG A 302 3.83 10.84 5.34
CA ARG A 302 2.42 11.19 5.50
C ARG A 302 1.54 10.00 5.14
N LEU A 303 0.43 9.83 5.86
CA LEU A 303 -0.64 8.90 5.52
C LEU A 303 -1.92 9.70 5.33
N PHE A 304 -2.42 9.79 4.11
CA PHE A 304 -3.68 10.43 3.80
C PHE A 304 -4.81 9.42 3.98
N PHE A 305 -5.95 9.84 4.49
CA PHE A 305 -7.13 8.97 4.62
C PHE A 305 -8.43 9.74 4.46
N LEU A 306 -9.46 9.11 3.90
CA LEU A 306 -10.79 9.69 3.89
C LEU A 306 -11.34 9.80 5.31
N LYS A 307 -11.81 10.99 5.69
CA LYS A 307 -12.24 11.31 7.05
C LYS A 307 -13.32 10.35 7.58
N GLU A 308 -14.22 9.89 6.72
CA GLU A 308 -15.27 8.93 7.09
C GLU A 308 -14.70 7.59 7.60
N LEU A 309 -13.48 7.19 7.20
CA LEU A 309 -12.82 5.98 7.70
C LEU A 309 -12.44 6.08 9.18
N ALA A 310 -12.43 7.28 9.76
CA ALA A 310 -12.22 7.45 11.19
C ALA A 310 -13.40 6.94 12.03
N GLY A 311 -14.59 6.86 11.45
CA GLY A 311 -15.79 6.35 12.10
C GLY A 311 -16.75 7.45 12.60
N PRO A 312 -17.63 7.11 13.56
CA PRO A 312 -17.60 5.90 14.40
C PRO A 312 -17.77 4.61 13.59
N LEU A 313 -17.00 3.57 13.94
CA LEU A 313 -17.07 2.26 13.27
C LEU A 313 -18.15 1.39 13.92
N VAL A 314 -19.40 1.77 13.72
CA VAL A 314 -20.57 1.10 14.30
C VAL A 314 -21.41 0.41 13.24
N ALA A 315 -22.25 -0.54 13.66
CA ALA A 315 -23.15 -1.24 12.76
C ALA A 315 -24.27 -0.30 12.28
N GLU A 316 -24.54 -0.31 10.98
CA GLU A 316 -25.62 0.44 10.33
C GLU A 316 -26.38 -0.49 9.36
N CYS A 317 -27.68 -0.24 9.17
CA CYS A 317 -28.48 -0.93 8.17
C CYS A 317 -28.56 -0.06 6.91
N ASN A 318 -27.86 -0.46 5.84
CA ASN A 318 -27.71 0.28 4.57
C ASN A 318 -28.38 -0.40 3.37
#